data_AF-A0A915XYL7-F1
#
_entry.id   AF-A0A915XYL7-F1
#
_cell.length_a   1.000
_cell.length_b   1.000
_cell.length_c   1.000
_cell.angle_alpha   90.00
_cell.angle_beta   90.00
_cell.angle_gamma   90.00
#
_symmetry.space_group_name_H-M   'P 1'
#
loop_
_entity.id
_entity.type
_entity.pdbx_description
1 polymer ?
#
loop_
_entity_poly.entity_id
_entity_poly.type
_entity_poly.pdbx_seq_one_letter_code
_entity_poly.pdbx_strand_id
1 'polypeptide(L)'
;MNPMTLDEVRALCDLATYHSAEPIAAGDQLLQLARSDTTLFAQVQGTKPYTVRIEFQEGAPVAKCTCLAARYSKFCKHAIAVLIAWAQSPERFAYGQQTLMETPPAAPARGGKRAAKATVERVDMQSQAIEQTLKLTAELAAQGITGVQEAYLEQLRAIAANLQSLKTRRLQQAVETLARLIEASRETPIAEQDYTRALLRLWLTARALEEHFANRRPLPDEQAEEMLGRTWRDKDLTPRENLRLLELAYENIELASGFRLDISMLIDLDSGELLRELKIAPLNVPSAEAKAFKPNRPKPFLAARVGVYPGYAPKRIKIYEDAPLEEPLSALAPQAARHAQTEWQPLLMRFLQQRLDPFAPREMPCLLRYESLVWQAGRVWLADTQGMLLPLVVLTPPMRFQAVAEARSALAEASLLERLLDRTPELPSGVPCEEALLRHPWLALFGYLEGDGQVAFRPVSALHDRGVAPLVFTMQYRGY
;
A
#
# COMPACT_ATOMS: atom_id res chain seq x y z
N MET A 1 -27.59 -8.33 40.09
CA MET A 1 -27.28 -6.94 39.72
C MET A 1 -28.36 -6.03 40.26
N ASN A 2 -28.03 -5.10 41.17
CA ASN A 2 -28.98 -4.10 41.64
C ASN A 2 -29.02 -2.93 40.64
N PRO A 3 -30.19 -2.33 40.39
CA PRO A 3 -30.28 -1.12 39.59
C PRO A 3 -29.51 0.02 40.26
N MET A 4 -28.76 0.78 39.45
CA MET A 4 -28.10 2.01 39.91
C MET A 4 -29.17 3.08 40.18
N THR A 5 -28.91 3.99 41.10
CA THR A 5 -29.73 5.19 41.31
C THR A 5 -29.46 6.21 40.20
N LEU A 6 -30.40 7.12 39.95
CA LEU A 6 -30.21 8.18 38.95
C LEU A 6 -29.03 9.11 39.28
N ASP A 7 -28.76 9.34 40.57
CA ASP A 7 -27.63 10.17 41.00
C ASP A 7 -26.28 9.48 40.75
N GLU A 8 -26.20 8.15 40.91
CA GLU A 8 -25.03 7.38 40.51
C GLU A 8 -24.84 7.41 38.99
N VAL A 9 -25.92 7.35 38.20
CA VAL A 9 -25.83 7.48 36.73
C VAL A 9 -25.38 8.88 36.31
N ARG A 10 -25.86 9.94 36.99
CA ARG A 10 -25.40 11.32 36.76
C ARG A 10 -23.91 11.49 37.01
N ALA A 11 -23.36 10.84 38.03
CA ALA A 11 -21.94 10.92 38.37
C ALA A 11 -21.01 10.29 37.30
N LEU A 12 -21.53 9.49 36.36
CA LEU A 12 -20.74 8.82 35.32
C LEU A 12 -20.41 9.70 34.09
N CYS A 13 -21.06 10.85 33.94
CA CYS A 13 -20.92 11.69 32.76
C CYS A 13 -21.03 13.18 33.09
N ASP A 14 -20.71 14.04 32.11
CA ASP A 14 -20.95 15.48 32.26
C ASP A 14 -22.45 15.82 32.12
N LEU A 15 -22.82 17.01 32.61
CA LEU A 15 -24.21 17.47 32.63
C LEU A 15 -24.83 17.54 31.22
N ALA A 16 -24.04 17.91 30.21
CA ALA A 16 -24.49 18.00 28.82
C ALA A 16 -24.82 16.62 28.21
N THR A 17 -24.01 15.61 28.51
CA THR A 17 -24.23 14.22 28.08
C THR A 17 -25.46 13.64 28.77
N TYR A 18 -25.63 13.92 30.06
CA TYR A 18 -26.80 13.50 30.82
C TYR A 18 -28.09 14.08 30.24
N HIS A 19 -28.16 15.40 30.02
CA HIS A 19 -29.33 16.04 29.41
C HIS A 19 -29.62 15.54 27.99
N SER A 20 -28.57 15.19 27.24
CA SER A 20 -28.74 14.59 25.91
C SER A 20 -29.25 13.14 25.93
N ALA A 21 -29.14 12.46 27.07
CA ALA A 21 -29.56 11.07 27.26
C ALA A 21 -31.01 10.96 27.77
N GLU A 22 -31.48 11.93 28.57
CA GLU A 22 -32.85 11.98 29.09
C GLU A 22 -33.95 11.79 28.02
N PRO A 23 -33.95 12.52 26.88
CA PRO A 23 -34.99 12.32 25.86
C PRO A 23 -34.90 10.95 25.17
N ILE A 24 -33.72 10.34 25.13
CA ILE A 24 -33.52 9.00 24.53
C ILE A 24 -34.09 7.93 25.47
N ALA A 25 -33.88 8.07 26.78
CA ALA A 25 -34.40 7.15 27.78
C ALA A 25 -35.93 7.24 27.93
N ALA A 26 -36.47 8.47 27.82
CA ALA A 26 -37.91 8.73 27.91
C ALA A 26 -38.68 8.39 26.62
N GLY A 27 -38.00 8.36 25.46
CA GLY A 27 -38.62 8.07 24.16
C GLY A 27 -38.57 6.59 23.75
N ASP A 28 -39.14 6.29 22.60
CA ASP A 28 -39.16 4.93 21.99
C ASP A 28 -37.85 4.57 21.27
N GLN A 29 -36.74 5.20 21.65
CA GLN A 29 -35.45 5.00 21.01
C GLN A 29 -34.66 3.84 21.60
N LEU A 30 -35.06 3.31 22.76
CA LEU A 30 -34.46 2.13 23.37
C LEU A 30 -35.18 0.86 22.92
N LEU A 31 -34.48 0.05 22.12
CA LEU A 31 -34.95 -1.18 21.51
C LEU A 31 -34.19 -2.39 22.08
N GLN A 32 -34.84 -3.56 22.12
CA GLN A 32 -34.20 -4.84 22.48
C GLN A 32 -33.41 -4.78 23.80
N LEU A 33 -34.06 -4.31 24.87
CA LEU A 33 -33.49 -4.25 26.21
C LEU A 33 -33.43 -5.65 26.81
N ALA A 34 -32.21 -6.13 27.08
CA ALA A 34 -31.98 -7.43 27.69
C ALA A 34 -30.94 -7.33 28.80
N ARG A 35 -31.04 -8.22 29.79
CA ARG A 35 -30.09 -8.32 30.89
C ARG A 35 -29.65 -9.76 31.13
N SER A 36 -28.43 -9.88 31.61
CA SER A 36 -27.82 -11.08 32.18
C SER A 36 -27.35 -10.76 33.61
N ASP A 37 -26.69 -11.70 34.29
CA ASP A 37 -26.27 -11.53 35.68
C ASP A 37 -25.30 -10.34 35.90
N THR A 38 -24.46 -10.06 34.91
CA THR A 38 -23.41 -9.01 34.98
C THR A 38 -23.43 -8.03 33.81
N THR A 39 -24.30 -8.22 32.81
CA THR A 39 -24.30 -7.39 31.59
C THR A 39 -25.70 -6.94 31.18
N LEU A 40 -25.82 -5.67 30.81
CA LEU A 40 -26.98 -5.09 30.10
C LEU A 40 -26.69 -4.97 28.61
N PHE A 41 -27.72 -5.21 27.81
CA PHE A 41 -27.71 -5.09 26.37
C PHE A 41 -28.89 -4.25 25.92
N ALA A 42 -28.63 -3.38 24.94
CA ALA A 42 -29.65 -2.57 24.31
C ALA A 42 -29.26 -2.24 22.87
N GLN A 43 -30.25 -2.01 22.02
CA GLN A 43 -30.10 -1.26 20.79
C GLN A 43 -30.71 0.12 20.97
N VAL A 44 -29.98 1.16 20.59
CA VAL A 44 -30.42 2.56 20.72
C VAL A 44 -30.56 3.18 19.34
N GLN A 45 -31.76 3.65 19.00
CA GLN A 45 -32.07 4.26 17.72
C GLN A 45 -31.62 5.72 17.69
N GLY A 46 -30.46 5.98 17.07
CA GLY A 46 -30.00 7.32 16.70
C GLY A 46 -30.10 7.56 15.19
N THR A 47 -29.06 8.15 14.59
CA THR A 47 -28.93 8.24 13.12
C THR A 47 -28.88 6.87 12.43
N LYS A 48 -28.47 5.84 13.17
CA LYS A 48 -28.60 4.42 12.88
C LYS A 48 -28.80 3.66 14.20
N PRO A 49 -29.25 2.39 14.19
CA PRO A 49 -29.28 1.56 15.39
C PRO A 49 -27.86 1.37 15.93
N TYR A 50 -27.66 1.70 17.21
CA TYR A 50 -26.40 1.52 17.92
C TYR A 50 -26.55 0.43 18.96
N THR A 51 -25.73 -0.60 18.91
CA THR A 51 -25.64 -1.58 19.99
C THR A 51 -24.87 -0.99 21.16
N VAL A 52 -25.44 -1.14 22.36
CA VAL A 52 -24.87 -0.77 23.65
C VAL A 52 -24.77 -2.04 24.51
N ARG A 53 -23.59 -2.27 25.08
CA ARG A 53 -23.32 -3.32 26.06
C ARG A 53 -22.71 -2.67 27.29
N ILE A 54 -23.24 -2.97 28.48
CA ILE A 54 -22.74 -2.43 29.74
C ILE A 54 -22.48 -3.58 30.69
N GLU A 55 -21.22 -3.79 31.03
CA GLU A 55 -20.78 -4.81 31.97
C GLU A 55 -20.56 -4.19 33.35
N PHE A 56 -21.04 -4.84 34.40
CA PHE A 56 -20.81 -4.42 35.78
C PHE A 56 -19.66 -5.24 36.35
N GLN A 57 -18.48 -4.63 36.42
CA GLN A 57 -17.28 -5.23 37.00
C GLN A 57 -17.05 -4.59 38.37
N GLU A 58 -17.03 -5.40 39.43
CA GLU A 58 -16.82 -4.91 40.82
C GLU A 58 -17.78 -3.79 41.25
N GLY A 59 -19.00 -3.77 40.71
CA GLY A 59 -20.01 -2.74 40.98
C GLY A 59 -19.90 -1.48 40.12
N ALA A 60 -18.82 -1.32 39.35
CA ALA A 60 -18.65 -0.20 38.41
C ALA A 60 -19.09 -0.61 36.99
N PRO A 61 -19.88 0.23 36.29
CA PRO A 61 -20.28 -0.05 34.91
C PRO A 61 -19.15 0.26 33.92
N VAL A 62 -18.95 -0.63 32.95
CA VAL A 62 -18.07 -0.44 31.78
C VAL A 62 -18.93 -0.53 30.54
N ALA A 63 -19.03 0.57 29.80
CA ALA A 63 -19.89 0.67 28.62
C ALA A 63 -19.12 0.53 27.31
N LYS A 64 -19.67 -0.23 26.37
CA LYS A 64 -19.26 -0.29 24.96
C LYS A 64 -20.45 0.06 24.09
N CYS A 65 -20.31 1.07 23.24
CA CYS A 65 -21.34 1.46 22.29
C CYS A 65 -20.73 1.59 20.89
N THR A 66 -21.49 1.20 19.86
CA THR A 66 -21.08 1.28 18.44
C THR A 66 -21.19 2.69 17.83
N CYS A 67 -21.60 3.70 18.61
CA CYS A 67 -21.68 5.09 18.16
C CYS A 67 -20.30 5.76 18.11
N LEU A 68 -20.18 6.83 17.30
CA LEU A 68 -18.91 7.53 17.12
C LEU A 68 -18.39 8.17 18.43
N ALA A 69 -19.29 8.69 19.26
CA ALA A 69 -18.94 9.34 20.53
C ALA A 69 -18.26 8.39 21.54
N ALA A 70 -18.61 7.11 21.51
CA ALA A 70 -18.02 6.09 22.40
C ALA A 70 -16.53 5.81 22.13
N ARG A 71 -15.96 6.36 21.05
CA ARG A 71 -14.51 6.32 20.78
C ARG A 71 -13.73 7.35 21.60
N TYR A 72 -14.41 8.38 22.09
CA TYR A 72 -13.78 9.55 22.72
C TYR A 72 -14.26 9.78 24.15
N SER A 73 -15.38 9.18 24.57
CA SER A 73 -15.88 9.25 25.95
C SER A 73 -16.11 7.87 26.55
N LYS A 74 -15.85 7.73 27.86
CA LYS A 74 -16.12 6.50 28.61
C LYS A 74 -17.60 6.11 28.58
N PHE A 75 -18.48 7.12 28.65
CA PHE A 75 -19.91 6.96 28.49
C PHE A 75 -20.42 7.96 27.46
N CYS A 76 -21.08 7.45 26.42
CA CYS A 76 -21.81 8.28 25.48
C CYS A 76 -23.27 8.43 25.94
N LYS A 77 -24.01 9.39 25.37
CA LYS A 77 -25.43 9.58 25.67
C LYS A 77 -26.29 8.32 25.51
N HIS A 78 -25.93 7.40 24.60
CA HIS A 78 -26.66 6.14 24.43
C HIS A 78 -26.40 5.15 25.58
N ALA A 79 -25.17 5.07 26.07
CA ALA A 79 -24.84 4.25 27.24
C ALA A 79 -25.53 4.80 28.50
N ILE A 80 -25.50 6.13 28.67
CA ILE A 80 -26.20 6.80 29.77
C ILE A 80 -27.71 6.60 29.67
N ALA A 81 -28.31 6.69 28.48
CA ALA A 81 -29.75 6.45 28.29
C ALA A 81 -30.18 5.03 28.73
N VAL A 82 -29.35 4.03 28.43
CA VAL A 82 -29.59 2.63 28.87
C VAL A 82 -29.47 2.51 30.39
N LEU A 83 -28.51 3.20 31.01
CA LEU A 83 -28.36 3.23 32.47
C LEU A 83 -29.52 3.98 33.16
N ILE A 84 -30.00 5.09 32.59
CA ILE A 84 -31.20 5.79 33.06
C ILE A 84 -32.41 4.86 33.01
N ALA A 85 -32.61 4.15 31.90
CA ALA A 85 -33.71 3.20 31.77
C ALA A 85 -33.59 2.02 32.74
N TRP A 86 -32.37 1.55 33.01
CA TRP A 86 -32.11 0.51 34.01
C TRP A 86 -32.38 0.99 35.44
N ALA A 87 -32.07 2.24 35.75
CA ALA A 87 -32.31 2.87 37.04
C ALA A 87 -33.81 3.10 37.31
N GLN A 88 -34.56 3.50 36.28
CA GLN A 88 -35.97 3.89 36.41
C GLN A 88 -36.94 2.70 36.26
N SER A 89 -36.61 1.76 35.38
CA SER A 89 -37.52 0.69 34.96
C SER A 89 -36.75 -0.60 34.64
N PRO A 90 -36.06 -1.21 35.62
CA PRO A 90 -35.26 -2.41 35.42
C PRO A 90 -36.07 -3.59 34.86
N GLU A 91 -37.37 -3.64 35.11
CA GLU A 91 -38.30 -4.63 34.58
C GLU A 91 -38.45 -4.60 33.04
N ARG A 92 -38.08 -3.48 32.38
CA ARG A 92 -38.07 -3.39 30.90
C ARG A 92 -36.99 -4.27 30.26
N PHE A 93 -36.02 -4.76 31.03
CA PHE A 93 -34.93 -5.59 30.54
C PHE A 93 -35.28 -7.07 30.70
N ALA A 94 -35.53 -7.74 29.58
CA ALA A 94 -35.83 -9.16 29.55
C ALA A 94 -34.60 -9.97 30.05
N TYR A 95 -34.84 -10.91 30.97
CA TYR A 95 -33.80 -11.80 31.49
C TYR A 95 -33.72 -13.04 30.59
N GLY A 96 -32.56 -13.30 29.98
CA GLY A 96 -32.40 -14.43 29.07
C GLY A 96 -30.95 -14.82 28.82
N GLN A 97 -30.63 -16.09 29.06
CA GLN A 97 -29.41 -16.74 28.58
C GLN A 97 -29.51 -16.93 27.07
N GLN A 98 -28.98 -15.99 26.29
CA GLN A 98 -28.69 -16.24 24.87
C GLN A 98 -27.30 -15.73 24.51
N THR A 99 -26.43 -16.71 24.25
CA THR A 99 -25.41 -16.70 23.21
C THR A 99 -25.94 -16.03 21.94
N LEU A 100 -25.54 -14.77 21.71
CA LEU A 100 -25.57 -14.14 20.38
C LEU A 100 -24.16 -14.17 19.78
N MET A 101 -23.66 -15.39 19.60
CA MET A 101 -22.84 -15.76 18.45
C MET A 101 -23.58 -16.92 17.78
N GLU A 102 -24.36 -16.62 16.75
CA GLU A 102 -24.30 -17.25 15.42
C GLU A 102 -25.42 -16.74 14.53
N THR A 103 -25.02 -16.42 13.30
CA THR A 103 -25.83 -16.02 12.13
C THR A 103 -26.61 -14.71 12.27
N PRO A 104 -26.19 -13.62 11.60
CA PRO A 104 -27.07 -12.48 11.41
C PRO A 104 -28.36 -13.00 10.77
N PRO A 105 -29.56 -12.78 11.36
CA PRO A 105 -30.76 -12.86 10.56
C PRO A 105 -30.53 -11.92 9.40
N ALA A 106 -30.69 -12.43 8.17
CA ALA A 106 -30.59 -11.63 6.97
C ALA A 106 -31.37 -10.35 7.25
N ALA A 107 -30.64 -9.22 7.34
CA ALA A 107 -31.26 -7.95 7.64
C ALA A 107 -32.45 -7.83 6.69
N PRO A 108 -33.67 -7.46 7.15
CA PRO A 108 -34.71 -7.12 6.22
C PRO A 108 -34.09 -6.12 5.25
N ALA A 109 -34.19 -6.41 3.95
CA ALA A 109 -33.48 -5.74 2.85
C ALA A 109 -33.87 -4.26 2.66
N ARG A 110 -34.12 -3.53 3.74
CA ARG A 110 -34.30 -2.09 3.84
C ARG A 110 -32.97 -1.35 3.72
N GLY A 111 -31.85 -2.00 4.04
CA GLY A 111 -30.50 -1.50 3.76
C GLY A 111 -30.05 -1.72 2.31
N GLY A 112 -30.52 -2.80 1.66
CA GLY A 112 -30.16 -3.12 0.28
C GLY A 112 -30.54 -2.02 -0.70
N LYS A 113 -31.76 -1.47 -0.60
CA LYS A 113 -32.19 -0.36 -1.47
C LYS A 113 -31.40 0.93 -1.23
N ARG A 114 -31.08 1.29 0.02
CA ARG A 114 -30.30 2.51 0.33
C ARG A 114 -28.81 2.35 0.02
N ALA A 115 -28.22 1.20 0.30
CA ALA A 115 -26.83 0.90 -0.04
C ALA A 115 -26.64 0.72 -1.55
N ALA A 116 -27.60 0.08 -2.24
CA ALA A 116 -27.63 0.03 -3.70
C ALA A 116 -27.81 1.43 -4.27
N LYS A 117 -28.73 2.25 -3.74
CA LYS A 117 -28.90 3.65 -4.15
C LYS A 117 -27.61 4.46 -3.94
N ALA A 118 -26.96 4.36 -2.78
CA ALA A 118 -25.68 5.05 -2.53
C ALA A 118 -24.54 4.52 -3.42
N THR A 119 -24.56 3.24 -3.80
CA THR A 119 -23.60 2.67 -4.75
C THR A 119 -23.86 3.17 -6.16
N VAL A 120 -25.13 3.23 -6.58
CA VAL A 120 -25.56 3.79 -7.86
C VAL A 120 -25.22 5.28 -7.93
N GLU A 121 -25.59 6.08 -6.93
CA GLU A 121 -25.22 7.50 -6.85
C GLU A 121 -23.70 7.71 -6.91
N ARG A 122 -22.92 6.83 -6.27
CA ARG A 122 -21.45 6.89 -6.35
C ARG A 122 -20.94 6.53 -7.75
N VAL A 123 -21.50 5.52 -8.41
CA VAL A 123 -21.15 5.14 -9.77
C VAL A 123 -21.53 6.24 -10.76
N ASP A 124 -22.65 6.92 -10.54
CA ASP A 124 -23.09 8.07 -11.33
C ASP A 124 -22.11 9.24 -11.14
N MET A 125 -21.74 9.56 -9.90
CA MET A 125 -20.72 10.59 -9.60
C MET A 125 -19.36 10.24 -10.21
N GLN A 126 -18.95 8.97 -10.18
CA GLN A 126 -17.73 8.48 -10.84
C GLN A 126 -17.79 8.71 -12.35
N SER A 127 -18.91 8.35 -12.97
CA SER A 127 -19.12 8.50 -14.41
C SER A 127 -19.07 9.98 -14.84
N GLN A 128 -19.73 10.86 -14.07
CA GLN A 128 -19.68 12.31 -14.31
C GLN A 128 -18.27 12.89 -14.15
N ALA A 129 -17.52 12.47 -13.12
CA ALA A 129 -16.15 12.93 -12.92
C ALA A 129 -15.21 12.46 -14.06
N ILE A 130 -15.41 11.25 -14.58
CA ILE A 130 -14.67 10.72 -15.73
C ILE A 130 -15.01 11.51 -16.99
N GLU A 131 -16.30 11.79 -17.25
CA GLU A 131 -16.73 12.59 -18.40
C GLU A 131 -16.13 14.01 -18.37
N GLN A 132 -16.16 14.67 -17.20
CA GLN A 132 -15.50 15.97 -17.00
C GLN A 132 -14.00 15.90 -17.29
N THR A 133 -13.33 14.86 -16.81
CA THR A 133 -11.91 14.63 -17.06
C THR A 133 -11.62 14.44 -18.56
N LEU A 134 -12.46 13.69 -19.26
CA LEU A 134 -12.33 13.46 -20.71
C LEU A 134 -12.51 14.75 -21.52
N LYS A 135 -13.49 15.59 -21.15
CA LYS A 135 -13.72 16.88 -21.78
C LYS A 135 -12.49 17.78 -21.64
N LEU A 136 -11.95 17.92 -20.43
CA LEU A 136 -10.76 18.73 -20.19
C LEU A 136 -9.52 18.19 -20.90
N THR A 137 -9.36 16.88 -20.93
CA THR A 137 -8.26 16.25 -21.67
C THR A 137 -8.33 16.59 -23.17
N ALA A 138 -9.53 16.64 -23.76
CA ALA A 138 -9.72 17.04 -25.15
C ALA A 138 -9.45 18.54 -25.36
N GLU A 139 -9.87 19.40 -24.43
CA GLU A 139 -9.55 20.84 -24.46
C GLU A 139 -8.04 21.09 -24.38
N LEU A 140 -7.33 20.41 -23.48
CA LEU A 140 -5.86 20.46 -23.38
C LEU A 140 -5.18 19.99 -24.66
N ALA A 141 -5.66 18.90 -25.27
CA ALA A 141 -5.12 18.41 -26.53
C ALA A 141 -5.28 19.43 -27.67
N ALA A 142 -6.37 20.21 -27.66
CA ALA A 142 -6.63 21.23 -28.68
C ALA A 142 -5.85 22.53 -28.46
N GLN A 143 -5.72 22.96 -27.20
CA GLN A 143 -5.07 24.24 -26.84
C GLN A 143 -3.55 24.12 -26.71
N GLY A 144 -3.05 22.92 -26.40
CA GLY A 144 -1.65 22.69 -26.06
C GLY A 144 -1.27 23.29 -24.69
N ILE A 145 -0.05 23.00 -24.24
CA ILE A 145 0.41 23.41 -22.90
C ILE A 145 0.57 24.92 -22.73
N THR A 146 0.93 25.63 -23.79
CA THR A 146 1.23 27.07 -23.75
C THR A 146 0.00 27.95 -23.54
N GLY A 147 -1.20 27.40 -23.73
CA GLY A 147 -2.47 28.10 -23.54
C GLY A 147 -3.07 27.98 -22.13
N VAL A 148 -2.43 27.23 -21.22
CA VAL A 148 -3.04 26.86 -19.93
C VAL A 148 -2.88 27.96 -18.88
N GLN A 149 -4.00 28.62 -18.54
CA GLN A 149 -4.07 29.68 -17.52
C GLN A 149 -4.13 29.12 -16.09
N GLU A 150 -3.93 29.97 -15.07
CA GLU A 150 -4.00 29.56 -13.66
C GLU A 150 -5.35 28.96 -13.28
N ALA A 151 -6.45 29.57 -13.73
CA ALA A 151 -7.79 29.05 -13.48
C ALA A 151 -7.97 27.59 -13.98
N TYR A 152 -7.26 27.22 -15.04
CA TYR A 152 -7.30 25.86 -15.57
C TYR A 152 -6.51 24.87 -14.70
N LEU A 153 -5.37 25.29 -14.15
CA LEU A 153 -4.63 24.49 -13.16
C LEU A 153 -5.46 24.26 -11.90
N GLU A 154 -6.16 25.28 -11.41
CA GLU A 154 -7.10 25.15 -10.29
C GLU A 154 -8.21 24.14 -10.60
N GLN A 155 -8.74 24.16 -11.82
CA GLN A 155 -9.74 23.19 -12.27
C GLN A 155 -9.20 21.75 -12.29
N LEU A 156 -7.97 21.53 -12.78
CA LEU A 156 -7.32 20.22 -12.73
C LEU A 156 -7.12 19.73 -11.28
N ARG A 157 -6.69 20.61 -10.38
CA ARG A 157 -6.52 20.30 -8.94
C ARG A 157 -7.87 19.94 -8.29
N ALA A 158 -8.93 20.68 -8.60
CA ALA A 158 -10.28 20.39 -8.10
C ALA A 158 -10.78 19.01 -8.57
N ILE A 159 -10.49 18.65 -9.82
CA ILE A 159 -10.83 17.32 -10.36
C ILE A 159 -10.03 16.22 -9.68
N ALA A 160 -8.73 16.40 -9.51
CA ALA A 160 -7.91 15.44 -8.78
C ALA A 160 -8.47 15.17 -7.37
N ALA A 161 -8.85 16.23 -6.63
CA ALA A 161 -9.47 16.10 -5.31
C ALA A 161 -10.83 15.36 -5.36
N ASN A 162 -11.66 15.65 -6.36
CA ASN A 162 -12.93 14.94 -6.55
C ASN A 162 -12.71 13.45 -6.85
N LEU A 163 -11.82 13.13 -7.80
CA LEU A 163 -11.45 11.77 -8.19
C LEU A 163 -10.86 10.96 -7.02
N GLN A 164 -10.10 11.62 -6.14
CA GLN A 164 -9.60 11.03 -4.90
C GLN A 164 -10.76 10.57 -4.00
N SER A 165 -11.75 11.43 -3.77
CA SER A 165 -12.93 11.12 -2.95
C SER A 165 -13.75 9.95 -3.51
N LEU A 166 -13.75 9.80 -4.85
CA LEU A 166 -14.46 8.76 -5.57
C LEU A 166 -13.68 7.44 -5.69
N LYS A 167 -12.45 7.37 -5.18
CA LYS A 167 -11.51 6.23 -5.28
C LYS A 167 -11.21 5.83 -6.73
N THR A 168 -10.87 6.81 -7.57
CA THR A 168 -10.38 6.58 -8.94
C THR A 168 -8.89 6.87 -8.99
N ARG A 169 -8.11 6.09 -8.24
CA ARG A 169 -6.72 6.40 -7.86
C ARG A 169 -5.82 6.70 -9.06
N ARG A 170 -5.79 5.83 -10.07
CA ARG A 170 -4.87 6.02 -11.20
C ARG A 170 -5.26 7.22 -12.06
N LEU A 171 -6.56 7.52 -12.16
CA LEU A 171 -7.03 8.69 -12.89
C LEU A 171 -6.66 9.99 -12.15
N GLN A 172 -6.85 10.02 -10.83
CA GLN A 172 -6.39 11.12 -9.98
C GLN A 172 -4.87 11.37 -10.13
N GLN A 173 -4.05 10.33 -10.03
CA GLN A 173 -2.59 10.44 -10.24
C GLN A 173 -2.22 10.95 -11.64
N ALA A 174 -2.96 10.54 -12.67
CA ALA A 174 -2.71 11.01 -14.04
C ALA A 174 -3.03 12.51 -14.18
N VAL A 175 -4.11 12.99 -13.58
CA VAL A 175 -4.47 14.42 -13.54
C VAL A 175 -3.40 15.22 -12.79
N GLU A 176 -2.97 14.76 -11.60
CA GLU A 176 -1.94 15.44 -10.80
C GLU A 176 -0.58 15.48 -11.49
N THR A 177 -0.20 14.39 -12.15
CA THR A 177 1.05 14.36 -12.94
C THR A 177 1.01 15.40 -14.05
N LEU A 178 -0.11 15.52 -14.76
CA LEU A 178 -0.28 16.51 -15.82
C LEU A 178 -0.27 17.94 -15.26
N ALA A 179 -0.98 18.19 -14.16
CA ALA A 179 -0.99 19.49 -13.49
C ALA A 179 0.42 19.91 -13.04
N ARG A 180 1.19 19.00 -12.44
CA ARG A 180 2.60 19.23 -12.05
C ARG A 180 3.48 19.55 -13.25
N LEU A 181 3.34 18.84 -14.37
CA LEU A 181 4.11 19.12 -15.59
C LEU A 181 3.79 20.49 -16.18
N ILE A 182 2.51 20.88 -16.20
CA ILE A 182 2.08 22.19 -16.66
C ILE A 182 2.64 23.29 -15.75
N GLU A 183 2.58 23.09 -14.43
CA GLU A 183 3.14 24.04 -13.47
C GLU A 183 4.66 24.19 -13.64
N ALA A 184 5.39 23.08 -13.73
CA ALA A 184 6.84 23.09 -13.97
C ALA A 184 7.22 23.76 -15.30
N SER A 185 6.37 23.64 -16.32
CA SER A 185 6.59 24.25 -17.64
C SER A 185 6.66 25.78 -17.63
N ARG A 186 6.16 26.42 -16.57
CA ARG A 186 6.22 27.88 -16.41
C ARG A 186 7.60 28.38 -16.03
N GLU A 187 8.38 27.55 -15.36
CA GLU A 187 9.74 27.90 -14.91
C GLU A 187 10.79 27.34 -15.87
N THR A 188 10.58 26.13 -16.38
CA THR A 188 11.55 25.42 -17.22
C THR A 188 10.84 24.82 -18.44
N PRO A 189 11.38 24.94 -19.67
CA PRO A 189 10.84 24.24 -20.82
C PRO A 189 10.74 22.74 -20.55
N ILE A 190 9.55 22.18 -20.69
CA ILE A 190 9.36 20.73 -20.55
C ILE A 190 9.62 20.03 -21.89
N ALA A 191 10.04 18.77 -21.83
CA ALA A 191 10.11 17.96 -23.03
C ALA A 191 8.69 17.67 -23.56
N GLU A 192 8.45 17.94 -24.85
CA GLU A 192 7.17 17.66 -25.51
C GLU A 192 6.73 16.21 -25.31
N GLN A 193 7.70 15.28 -25.35
CA GLN A 193 7.47 13.86 -25.14
C GLN A 193 6.87 13.54 -23.77
N ASP A 194 7.27 14.25 -22.71
CA ASP A 194 6.77 14.03 -21.35
C ASP A 194 5.32 14.51 -21.21
N TYR A 195 5.01 15.67 -21.79
CA TYR A 195 3.65 16.19 -21.84
C TYR A 195 2.71 15.27 -22.63
N THR A 196 3.06 14.92 -23.87
CA THR A 196 2.26 14.03 -24.72
C THR A 196 1.99 12.70 -24.02
N ARG A 197 3.00 12.16 -23.35
CA ARG A 197 2.91 10.91 -22.60
C ARG A 197 2.01 11.01 -21.37
N ALA A 198 2.07 12.10 -20.62
CA ALA A 198 1.18 12.35 -19.49
C ALA A 198 -0.28 12.53 -19.97
N LEU A 199 -0.48 13.27 -21.06
CA LEU A 199 -1.79 13.49 -21.68
C LEU A 199 -2.40 12.18 -22.20
N LEU A 200 -1.61 11.36 -22.91
CA LEU A 200 -2.04 10.04 -23.39
C LEU A 200 -2.39 9.10 -22.22
N ARG A 201 -1.60 9.11 -21.15
CA ARG A 201 -1.88 8.31 -19.94
C ARG A 201 -3.20 8.74 -19.30
N LEU A 202 -3.45 10.03 -19.19
CA LEU A 202 -4.70 10.58 -18.69
C LEU A 202 -5.88 10.12 -19.55
N TRP A 203 -5.79 10.35 -20.87
CA TRP A 203 -6.86 10.00 -21.80
C TRP A 203 -7.18 8.49 -21.81
N LEU A 204 -6.15 7.63 -21.91
CA LEU A 204 -6.33 6.17 -21.91
C LEU A 204 -6.93 5.67 -20.60
N THR A 205 -6.48 6.21 -19.46
CA THR A 205 -7.00 5.83 -18.15
C THR A 205 -8.46 6.25 -18.01
N ALA A 206 -8.80 7.47 -18.42
CA ALA A 206 -10.17 7.98 -18.37
C ALA A 206 -11.10 7.17 -19.29
N ARG A 207 -10.68 6.87 -20.52
CA ARG A 207 -11.47 6.04 -21.46
C ARG A 207 -11.68 4.62 -20.96
N ALA A 208 -10.64 3.98 -20.43
CA ALA A 208 -10.77 2.63 -19.89
C ALA A 208 -11.74 2.58 -18.69
N LEU A 209 -11.75 3.61 -17.85
CA LEU A 209 -12.71 3.72 -16.75
C LEU A 209 -14.13 4.02 -17.24
N GLU A 210 -14.29 4.91 -18.22
CA GLU A 210 -15.59 5.19 -18.86
C GLU A 210 -16.23 3.91 -19.42
N GLU A 211 -15.47 3.13 -20.20
CA GLU A 211 -15.93 1.85 -20.75
C GLU A 211 -16.29 0.82 -19.67
N HIS A 212 -15.54 0.83 -18.56
CA HIS A 212 -15.80 -0.04 -17.42
C HIS A 212 -17.11 0.31 -16.71
N PHE A 213 -17.32 1.57 -16.35
CA PHE A 213 -18.54 2.00 -15.67
C PHE A 213 -19.77 1.96 -16.58
N ALA A 214 -19.59 2.12 -17.89
CA ALA A 214 -20.63 1.90 -18.88
C ALA A 214 -20.94 0.41 -19.16
N ASN A 215 -20.24 -0.54 -18.51
CA ASN A 215 -20.33 -1.99 -18.73
C ASN A 215 -20.10 -2.42 -20.19
N ARG A 216 -19.42 -1.60 -21.00
CA ARG A 216 -19.09 -1.91 -22.39
C ARG A 216 -17.84 -2.79 -22.48
N ARG A 217 -16.84 -2.48 -21.64
CA ARG A 217 -15.61 -3.27 -21.48
C ARG A 217 -15.18 -3.25 -20.02
N PRO A 218 -15.58 -4.27 -19.22
CA PRO A 218 -15.12 -4.40 -17.84
C PRO A 218 -13.58 -4.50 -17.78
N LEU A 219 -12.97 -3.85 -16.80
CA LEU A 219 -11.53 -3.99 -16.55
C LEU A 219 -11.23 -5.40 -16.05
N PRO A 220 -10.17 -6.06 -16.56
CA PRO A 220 -9.57 -7.22 -15.92
C PRO A 220 -9.21 -6.92 -14.45
N ASP A 221 -9.22 -7.93 -13.59
CA ASP A 221 -8.98 -7.75 -12.15
C ASP A 221 -7.59 -7.15 -11.86
N GLU A 222 -6.57 -7.46 -12.68
CA GLU A 222 -5.23 -6.90 -12.56
C GLU A 222 -5.22 -5.39 -12.79
N GLN A 223 -5.97 -4.93 -13.80
CA GLN A 223 -6.14 -3.52 -14.10
C GLN A 223 -7.04 -2.84 -13.07
N ALA A 224 -8.07 -3.53 -12.56
CA ALA A 224 -8.97 -2.99 -11.55
C ALA A 224 -8.26 -2.73 -10.21
N GLU A 225 -7.35 -3.61 -9.75
CA GLU A 225 -6.54 -3.35 -8.56
C GLU A 225 -5.72 -2.07 -8.73
N GLU A 226 -5.04 -1.95 -9.88
CA GLU A 226 -4.14 -0.84 -10.16
C GLU A 226 -4.89 0.48 -10.42
N MET A 227 -6.04 0.44 -11.10
CA MET A 227 -6.75 1.64 -11.57
C MET A 227 -7.76 2.19 -10.54
N LEU A 228 -8.52 1.31 -9.90
CA LEU A 228 -9.65 1.68 -9.04
C LEU A 228 -9.30 1.61 -7.55
N GLY A 229 -8.21 0.92 -7.16
CA GLY A 229 -7.90 0.69 -5.74
C GLY A 229 -9.07 0.01 -5.02
N ARG A 230 -9.65 -1.02 -5.66
CA ARG A 230 -10.77 -1.80 -5.12
C ARG A 230 -10.38 -2.35 -3.75
N THR A 231 -11.30 -2.30 -2.79
CA THR A 231 -11.07 -2.96 -1.50
C THR A 231 -11.28 -4.47 -1.69
N TRP A 232 -10.18 -5.22 -1.74
CA TRP A 232 -10.19 -6.68 -1.77
C TRP A 232 -10.50 -7.24 -0.39
N ARG A 233 -11.41 -8.23 -0.34
CA ARG A 233 -11.67 -9.02 0.86
C ARG A 233 -10.91 -10.34 0.75
N ASP A 234 -10.74 -11.04 1.86
CA ASP A 234 -10.01 -12.32 1.89
C ASP A 234 -10.57 -13.35 0.89
N LYS A 235 -11.89 -13.38 0.68
CA LYS A 235 -12.53 -14.25 -0.32
C LYS A 235 -12.27 -13.87 -1.79
N ASP A 236 -11.82 -12.65 -2.03
CA ASP A 236 -11.51 -12.14 -3.36
C ASP A 236 -10.01 -12.39 -3.69
N LEU A 237 -9.21 -12.94 -2.76
CA LEU A 237 -7.78 -13.25 -2.94
C LEU A 237 -7.60 -14.70 -3.36
N THR A 238 -6.61 -14.97 -4.23
CA THR A 238 -6.24 -16.35 -4.58
C THR A 238 -5.41 -16.95 -3.45
N PRO A 239 -5.87 -18.04 -2.79
CA PRO A 239 -5.12 -18.66 -1.71
C PRO A 239 -3.88 -19.37 -2.25
N ARG A 240 -2.78 -19.27 -1.50
CA ARG A 240 -1.54 -20.03 -1.67
C ARG A 240 -0.99 -20.42 -0.31
N GLU A 241 -0.27 -21.52 -0.26
CA GLU A 241 0.24 -22.10 0.98
C GLU A 241 1.71 -22.47 0.84
N ASN A 242 2.39 -22.51 1.98
CA ASN A 242 3.75 -23.00 2.14
C ASN A 242 4.79 -22.33 1.22
N LEU A 243 4.69 -21.01 1.03
CA LEU A 243 5.69 -20.27 0.25
C LEU A 243 6.96 -20.05 1.09
N ARG A 244 8.11 -20.44 0.56
CA ARG A 244 9.42 -20.21 1.21
C ARG A 244 9.97 -18.88 0.69
N LEU A 245 9.89 -17.84 1.52
CA LEU A 245 10.14 -16.46 1.09
C LEU A 245 11.46 -15.92 1.63
N LEU A 246 12.16 -15.17 0.79
CA LEU A 246 13.30 -14.33 1.16
C LEU A 246 13.01 -12.86 0.81
N GLU A 247 13.27 -11.94 1.75
CA GLU A 247 13.16 -10.51 1.49
C GLU A 247 14.38 -9.99 0.72
N LEU A 248 14.13 -9.48 -0.48
CA LEU A 248 15.14 -8.88 -1.36
C LEU A 248 15.28 -7.38 -1.13
N ALA A 249 14.24 -6.69 -0.71
CA ALA A 249 14.33 -5.27 -0.38
C ALA A 249 13.19 -4.88 0.55
N TYR A 250 13.36 -3.77 1.28
CA TYR A 250 12.30 -3.16 2.06
C TYR A 250 12.33 -1.64 1.90
N GLU A 251 11.14 -1.03 1.92
CA GLU A 251 10.96 0.41 1.85
C GLU A 251 9.90 0.83 2.86
N ASN A 252 10.15 1.95 3.53
CA ASN A 252 9.18 2.61 4.39
C ASN A 252 8.94 4.02 3.84
N ILE A 253 7.72 4.31 3.41
CA ILE A 253 7.36 5.56 2.77
C ILE A 253 6.28 6.26 3.58
N GLU A 254 6.53 7.49 4.01
CA GLU A 254 5.50 8.37 4.56
C GLU A 254 4.91 9.23 3.44
N LEU A 255 3.59 9.19 3.32
CA LEU A 255 2.83 9.96 2.34
C LEU A 255 2.32 11.24 2.99
N ALA A 256 2.30 12.33 2.21
CA ALA A 256 1.71 13.60 2.62
C ALA A 256 0.23 13.48 3.02
N SER A 257 -0.46 12.44 2.56
CA SER A 257 -1.83 12.09 2.93
C SER A 257 -2.00 11.57 4.36
N GLY A 258 -0.93 11.50 5.16
CA GLY A 258 -0.97 11.03 6.54
C GLY A 258 -0.94 9.50 6.68
N PHE A 259 -0.48 8.81 5.65
CA PHE A 259 -0.33 7.36 5.63
C PHE A 259 1.13 6.95 5.51
N ARG A 260 1.44 5.78 6.03
CA ARG A 260 2.72 5.10 5.88
C ARG A 260 2.53 3.83 5.06
N LEU A 261 3.44 3.60 4.13
CA LEU A 261 3.55 2.37 3.37
C LEU A 261 4.79 1.61 3.85
N ASP A 262 4.58 0.41 4.35
CA ASP A 262 5.67 -0.53 4.64
C ASP A 262 5.65 -1.59 3.53
N ILE A 263 6.70 -1.62 2.72
CA ILE A 263 6.82 -2.46 1.52
C ILE A 263 7.96 -3.45 1.71
N SER A 264 7.70 -4.73 1.50
CA SER A 264 8.74 -5.75 1.36
C SER A 264 8.67 -6.37 -0.02
N MET A 265 9.80 -6.40 -0.71
CA MET A 265 9.99 -7.11 -1.98
C MET A 265 10.53 -8.49 -1.67
N LEU A 266 9.84 -9.52 -2.13
CA LEU A 266 10.07 -10.91 -1.74
C LEU A 266 10.33 -11.75 -2.99
N ILE A 267 11.09 -12.83 -2.83
CA ILE A 267 11.20 -13.90 -3.81
C ILE A 267 10.73 -15.21 -3.16
N ASP A 268 9.92 -15.96 -3.90
CA ASP A 268 9.67 -17.36 -3.59
C ASP A 268 10.90 -18.19 -4.00
N LEU A 269 11.54 -18.81 -3.01
CA LEU A 269 12.77 -19.59 -3.17
C LEU A 269 12.55 -20.80 -4.09
N ASP A 270 11.33 -21.33 -4.17
CA ASP A 270 11.07 -22.54 -4.94
C ASP A 270 10.73 -22.19 -6.41
N SER A 271 9.89 -21.18 -6.66
CA SER A 271 9.47 -20.81 -8.02
C SER A 271 10.26 -19.67 -8.67
N GLY A 272 10.96 -18.84 -7.89
CA GLY A 272 11.58 -17.61 -8.35
C GLY A 272 10.61 -16.46 -8.58
N GLU A 273 9.31 -16.63 -8.27
CA GLU A 273 8.31 -15.57 -8.44
C GLU A 273 8.59 -14.40 -7.49
N LEU A 274 8.62 -13.19 -8.06
CA LEU A 274 8.76 -11.96 -7.30
C LEU A 274 7.39 -11.52 -6.76
N LEU A 275 7.33 -11.33 -5.45
CA LEU A 275 6.13 -10.97 -4.70
C LEU A 275 6.39 -9.68 -3.91
N ARG A 276 5.32 -9.03 -3.46
CA ARG A 276 5.43 -7.89 -2.54
C ARG A 276 4.42 -7.97 -1.42
N GLU A 277 4.86 -7.68 -0.21
CA GLU A 277 3.96 -7.40 0.90
C GLU A 277 3.83 -5.88 1.05
N LEU A 278 2.60 -5.37 1.11
CA LEU A 278 2.32 -3.95 1.30
C LEU A 278 1.35 -3.76 2.46
N LYS A 279 1.85 -3.15 3.53
CA LYS A 279 1.05 -2.68 4.67
C LYS A 279 0.86 -1.18 4.57
N ILE A 280 -0.39 -0.74 4.71
CA ILE A 280 -0.77 0.68 4.71
C ILE A 280 -1.26 1.00 6.11
N ALA A 281 -0.54 1.87 6.82
CA ALA A 281 -0.87 2.27 8.18
C ALA A 281 -1.15 3.79 8.25
N PRO A 282 -2.16 4.26 9.01
CA PRO A 282 -2.30 5.70 9.27
C PRO A 282 -1.19 6.18 10.21
N LEU A 283 -0.64 7.38 9.97
CA LEU A 283 0.36 7.99 10.85
C LEU A 283 -0.24 8.46 12.19
N ASN A 284 -1.55 8.76 12.20
CA ASN A 284 -2.26 9.29 13.36
C ASN A 284 -2.76 8.21 14.35
N VAL A 285 -2.22 6.98 14.30
CA VAL A 285 -2.65 5.91 15.21
C VAL A 285 -2.04 6.14 16.61
N PRO A 286 -2.80 6.05 17.72
CA PRO A 286 -2.29 6.37 19.06
C PRO A 286 -1.15 5.46 19.54
N SER A 287 -1.10 4.22 19.07
CA SER A 287 -0.12 3.22 19.52
C SER A 287 1.28 3.49 18.96
N ALA A 288 2.28 3.49 19.84
CA ALA A 288 3.69 3.57 19.47
C ALA A 288 4.14 2.40 18.58
N GLU A 289 3.60 1.19 18.81
CA GLU A 289 3.85 0.02 17.96
C GLU A 289 3.24 0.17 16.57
N ALA A 290 2.07 0.80 16.47
CA ALA A 290 1.45 1.10 15.18
C ALA A 290 2.23 2.17 14.40
N LYS A 291 2.96 3.06 15.11
CA LYS A 291 3.84 4.09 14.55
C LYS A 291 5.25 3.59 14.24
N ALA A 292 5.70 2.48 14.81
CA ALA A 292 7.02 1.92 14.52
C ALA A 292 7.10 1.44 13.06
N PHE A 293 8.18 1.79 12.37
CA PHE A 293 8.47 1.29 11.03
C PHE A 293 8.60 -0.23 11.06
N LYS A 294 8.16 -0.89 9.99
CA LYS A 294 8.43 -2.31 9.82
C LYS A 294 9.96 -2.48 9.70
N PRO A 295 10.61 -3.29 10.55
CA PRO A 295 12.01 -3.63 10.34
C PRO A 295 12.16 -4.54 9.13
N ASN A 296 13.36 -4.61 8.58
CA ASN A 296 13.69 -5.61 7.57
C ASN A 296 13.53 -7.03 8.13
N ARG A 297 13.27 -8.01 7.25
CA ARG A 297 13.28 -9.44 7.58
C ARG A 297 14.64 -10.03 7.18
N PRO A 298 15.61 -10.11 8.10
CA PRO A 298 16.96 -10.58 7.77
C PRO A 298 17.03 -12.09 7.49
N LYS A 299 16.00 -12.84 7.91
CA LYS A 299 15.95 -14.30 7.77
C LYS A 299 14.88 -14.72 6.77
N PRO A 300 15.15 -15.75 5.95
CA PRO A 300 14.12 -16.44 5.18
C PRO A 300 13.03 -17.01 6.09
N PHE A 301 11.81 -17.10 5.58
CA PHE A 301 10.65 -17.54 6.35
C PHE A 301 9.68 -18.34 5.48
N LEU A 302 8.95 -19.25 6.12
CA LEU A 302 7.84 -19.99 5.55
C LEU A 302 6.56 -19.18 5.77
N ALA A 303 5.89 -18.78 4.70
CA ALA A 303 4.54 -18.24 4.75
C ALA A 303 3.55 -19.39 4.55
N ALA A 304 3.08 -19.97 5.66
CA ALA A 304 2.21 -21.15 5.67
C ALA A 304 0.90 -20.89 4.92
N ARG A 305 0.35 -19.67 5.06
CA ARG A 305 -0.89 -19.27 4.37
C ARG A 305 -0.80 -17.83 3.85
N VAL A 306 -1.10 -17.66 2.57
CA VAL A 306 -0.97 -16.41 1.83
C VAL A 306 -2.20 -16.18 0.95
N GLY A 307 -2.67 -14.93 0.90
CA GLY A 307 -3.67 -14.47 -0.07
C GLY A 307 -2.99 -13.62 -1.14
N VAL A 308 -3.08 -14.03 -2.40
CA VAL A 308 -2.51 -13.30 -3.54
C VAL A 308 -3.56 -12.36 -4.12
N TYR A 309 -3.21 -11.08 -4.21
CA TYR A 309 -4.03 -10.08 -4.89
C TYR A 309 -3.89 -10.23 -6.40
N PRO A 310 -4.95 -9.94 -7.18
CA PRO A 310 -4.78 -9.72 -8.60
C PRO A 310 -3.91 -8.47 -8.83
N GLY A 311 -3.21 -8.44 -9.96
CA GLY A 311 -2.32 -7.33 -10.29
C GLY A 311 -1.06 -7.78 -11.01
N TYR A 312 -0.29 -6.78 -11.43
CA TYR A 312 0.99 -6.99 -12.10
C TYR A 312 2.08 -7.46 -11.13
N ALA A 313 3.11 -8.08 -11.69
CA ALA A 313 4.31 -8.42 -10.94
C ALA A 313 5.02 -7.14 -10.43
N PRO A 314 5.56 -7.15 -9.20
CA PRO A 314 5.53 -8.26 -8.25
C PRO A 314 4.14 -8.32 -7.60
N LYS A 315 3.55 -9.52 -7.60
CA LYS A 315 2.16 -9.67 -7.13
C LYS A 315 2.10 -9.32 -5.66
N ARG A 316 1.10 -8.51 -5.30
CA ARG A 316 0.86 -8.18 -3.90
C ARG A 316 0.34 -9.44 -3.19
N ILE A 317 0.85 -9.67 -2.00
CA ILE A 317 0.40 -10.75 -1.14
C ILE A 317 0.01 -10.23 0.25
N LYS A 318 -0.91 -10.93 0.89
CA LYS A 318 -1.23 -10.83 2.32
C LYS A 318 -0.77 -12.11 2.99
N ILE A 319 0.20 -12.00 3.88
CA ILE A 319 0.69 -13.12 4.69
C ILE A 319 -0.21 -13.20 5.92
N TYR A 320 -0.81 -14.36 6.15
CA TYR A 320 -1.66 -14.60 7.32
C TYR A 320 -0.87 -15.22 8.46
N GLU A 321 0.00 -16.17 8.12
CA GLU A 321 0.79 -16.97 9.06
C GLU A 321 2.19 -17.14 8.47
N ASP A 322 3.22 -16.74 9.22
CA ASP A 322 4.62 -16.96 8.90
C ASP A 322 5.40 -17.60 10.07
N ALA A 323 6.46 -18.31 9.73
CA ALA A 323 7.43 -18.89 10.66
C ALA A 323 8.84 -18.81 10.06
N PRO A 324 9.90 -18.62 10.85
CA PRO A 324 11.25 -18.63 10.32
C PRO A 324 11.59 -19.99 9.69
N LEU A 325 12.39 -19.99 8.63
CA LEU A 325 12.99 -21.22 8.12
C LEU A 325 14.19 -21.61 8.98
N GLU A 326 14.35 -22.91 9.23
CA GLU A 326 15.47 -23.45 10.00
C GLU A 326 16.78 -23.41 9.22
N GLU A 327 16.71 -23.48 7.88
CA GLU A 327 17.92 -23.45 7.05
C GLU A 327 18.63 -22.08 7.13
N PRO A 328 19.96 -22.06 7.24
CA PRO A 328 20.71 -20.81 7.25
C PRO A 328 20.62 -20.08 5.91
N LEU A 329 20.68 -18.76 5.95
CA LEU A 329 20.64 -17.90 4.77
C LEU A 329 21.74 -18.22 3.76
N SER A 330 22.92 -18.66 4.21
CA SER A 330 24.00 -19.10 3.33
C SER A 330 23.66 -20.31 2.46
N ALA A 331 22.72 -21.16 2.91
CA ALA A 331 22.19 -22.26 2.11
C ALA A 331 21.05 -21.80 1.17
N LEU A 332 20.24 -20.84 1.59
CA LEU A 332 19.05 -20.38 0.85
C LEU A 332 19.33 -19.26 -0.17
N ALA A 333 20.33 -18.41 0.06
CA ALA A 333 20.69 -17.34 -0.87
C ALA A 333 21.13 -17.87 -2.24
N PRO A 334 21.95 -18.94 -2.36
CA PRO A 334 22.22 -19.58 -3.65
C PRO A 334 20.95 -20.12 -4.32
N GLN A 335 19.96 -20.57 -3.55
CA GLN A 335 18.68 -21.00 -4.11
C GLN A 335 17.94 -19.84 -4.78
N ALA A 336 17.84 -18.67 -4.13
CA ALA A 336 17.29 -17.47 -4.75
C ALA A 336 18.08 -17.04 -6.00
N ALA A 337 19.42 -17.07 -5.93
CA ALA A 337 20.29 -16.66 -7.03
C ALA A 337 20.16 -17.54 -8.29
N ARG A 338 19.73 -18.81 -8.15
CA ARG A 338 19.45 -19.69 -9.30
C ARG A 338 18.29 -19.19 -10.17
N HIS A 339 17.38 -18.40 -9.61
CA HIS A 339 16.27 -17.78 -10.34
C HIS A 339 16.63 -16.44 -10.98
N ALA A 340 17.84 -15.93 -10.73
CA ALA A 340 18.32 -14.70 -11.32
C ALA A 340 18.50 -14.85 -12.84
N GLN A 341 18.07 -13.84 -13.58
CA GLN A 341 18.24 -13.78 -15.03
C GLN A 341 19.72 -13.60 -15.36
N THR A 342 20.21 -14.42 -16.27
CA THR A 342 21.62 -14.47 -16.70
C THR A 342 21.81 -14.09 -18.15
N GLU A 343 20.72 -13.82 -18.86
CA GLU A 343 20.66 -13.39 -20.25
C GLU A 343 19.68 -12.21 -20.36
N TRP A 344 20.08 -11.14 -21.04
CA TRP A 344 19.27 -9.92 -21.14
C TRP A 344 18.20 -10.00 -22.21
N GLN A 345 18.43 -10.71 -23.32
CA GLN A 345 17.48 -10.75 -24.44
C GLN A 345 16.07 -11.24 -24.02
N PRO A 346 15.89 -12.37 -23.31
CA PRO A 346 14.56 -12.81 -22.88
C PRO A 346 13.91 -11.84 -21.89
N LEU A 347 14.71 -11.24 -21.02
CA LEU A 347 14.26 -10.26 -20.05
C LEU A 347 13.76 -8.98 -20.73
N LEU A 348 14.50 -8.46 -21.71
CA LEU A 348 14.11 -7.28 -22.50
C LEU A 348 12.85 -7.56 -23.33
N MET A 349 12.70 -8.76 -23.90
CA MET A 349 11.46 -9.13 -24.59
C MET A 349 10.25 -9.15 -23.65
N ARG A 350 10.41 -9.66 -22.42
CA ARG A 350 9.36 -9.60 -21.39
C ARG A 350 9.04 -8.16 -20.99
N PHE A 351 10.06 -7.31 -20.86
CA PHE A 351 9.87 -5.88 -20.58
C PHE A 351 9.06 -5.21 -21.69
N LEU A 352 9.43 -5.41 -22.95
CA LEU A 352 8.73 -4.85 -24.10
C LEU A 352 7.29 -5.38 -24.20
N GLN A 353 7.05 -6.65 -23.90
CA GLN A 353 5.71 -7.22 -23.86
C GLN A 353 4.85 -6.58 -22.77
N GLN A 354 5.39 -6.36 -21.56
CA GLN A 354 4.70 -5.62 -20.49
C GLN A 354 4.36 -4.20 -20.94
N ARG A 355 5.24 -3.57 -21.72
CA ARG A 355 5.04 -2.20 -22.23
C ARG A 355 3.91 -2.06 -23.25
N LEU A 356 3.45 -3.14 -23.86
CA LEU A 356 2.28 -3.14 -24.74
C LEU A 356 0.97 -2.90 -23.97
N ASP A 357 0.95 -3.19 -22.66
CA ASP A 357 -0.16 -2.82 -21.79
C ASP A 357 0.06 -1.40 -21.24
N PRO A 358 -0.73 -0.39 -21.66
CA PRO A 358 -0.58 0.98 -21.17
C PRO A 358 -0.93 1.12 -19.68
N PHE A 359 -1.58 0.10 -19.09
CA PHE A 359 -1.97 0.06 -17.68
C PHE A 359 -0.98 -0.72 -16.81
N ALA A 360 -0.04 -1.46 -17.38
CA ALA A 360 1.02 -2.08 -16.58
C ALA A 360 1.93 -1.04 -15.91
N PRO A 361 2.57 -1.38 -14.78
CA PRO A 361 3.70 -0.61 -14.26
C PRO A 361 4.78 -0.44 -15.33
N ARG A 362 5.45 0.71 -15.31
CA ARG A 362 6.53 0.98 -16.28
C ARG A 362 7.85 0.39 -15.89
N GLU A 363 8.06 0.22 -14.59
CA GLU A 363 9.19 -0.49 -14.04
C GLU A 363 8.86 -1.98 -14.02
N MET A 364 9.81 -2.83 -14.41
CA MET A 364 9.67 -4.28 -14.28
C MET A 364 10.68 -4.79 -13.25
N PRO A 365 10.22 -5.37 -12.12
CA PRO A 365 11.13 -5.92 -11.12
C PRO A 365 11.85 -7.13 -11.69
N CYS A 366 13.14 -7.26 -11.37
CA CYS A 366 13.93 -8.40 -11.79
C CYS A 366 15.07 -8.68 -10.81
N LEU A 367 15.48 -9.95 -10.77
CA LEU A 367 16.69 -10.41 -10.11
C LEU A 367 17.69 -10.79 -11.21
N LEU A 368 18.86 -10.18 -11.23
CA LEU A 368 19.87 -10.33 -12.28
C LEU A 368 21.14 -10.94 -11.72
N ARG A 369 21.78 -11.83 -12.48
CA ARG A 369 23.16 -12.27 -12.24
C ARG A 369 23.97 -11.89 -13.46
N TYR A 370 24.85 -10.92 -13.29
CA TYR A 370 25.73 -10.42 -14.34
C TYR A 370 27.06 -11.20 -14.33
N GLU A 371 27.70 -11.32 -15.48
CA GLU A 371 29.01 -11.94 -15.63
C GLU A 371 30.13 -10.95 -15.28
N SER A 372 30.04 -9.73 -15.81
CA SER A 372 31.02 -8.68 -15.55
C SER A 372 30.40 -7.29 -15.61
N LEU A 373 31.16 -6.32 -15.08
CA LEU A 373 30.85 -4.90 -15.20
C LEU A 373 31.75 -4.30 -16.27
N VAL A 374 31.15 -3.61 -17.24
CA VAL A 374 31.87 -2.97 -18.34
C VAL A 374 31.78 -1.46 -18.19
N TRP A 375 32.92 -0.79 -18.35
CA TRP A 375 33.01 0.66 -18.36
C TRP A 375 33.13 1.16 -19.80
N GLN A 376 32.15 1.94 -20.26
CA GLN A 376 32.20 2.48 -21.62
C GLN A 376 31.50 3.84 -21.69
N ALA A 377 32.19 4.82 -22.29
CA ALA A 377 31.69 6.18 -22.52
C ALA A 377 31.17 6.88 -21.25
N GLY A 378 31.88 6.70 -20.12
CA GLY A 378 31.51 7.31 -18.84
C GLY A 378 30.27 6.70 -18.19
N ARG A 379 29.86 5.48 -18.59
CA ARG A 379 28.73 4.75 -18.02
C ARG A 379 29.15 3.33 -17.62
N VAL A 380 28.45 2.79 -16.62
CA VAL A 380 28.57 1.39 -16.21
C VAL A 380 27.54 0.54 -16.93
N TRP A 381 27.94 -0.66 -17.33
CA TRP A 381 27.11 -1.64 -18.00
C TRP A 381 27.23 -3.00 -17.29
N LEU A 382 26.13 -3.74 -17.21
CA LEU A 382 26.12 -5.14 -16.82
C LEU A 382 26.27 -6.00 -18.09
N ALA A 383 27.29 -6.85 -18.15
CA ALA A 383 27.40 -7.88 -19.17
C ALA A 383 26.68 -9.16 -18.72
N ASP A 384 25.87 -9.74 -19.59
CA ASP A 384 25.31 -11.08 -19.40
C ASP A 384 26.28 -12.17 -19.88
N THR A 385 25.88 -13.45 -19.75
CA THR A 385 26.70 -14.60 -20.17
C THR A 385 26.90 -14.72 -21.68
N GLN A 386 26.21 -13.90 -22.47
CA GLN A 386 26.34 -13.82 -23.93
C GLN A 386 27.11 -12.55 -24.36
N GLY A 387 27.61 -11.76 -23.40
CA GLY A 387 28.29 -10.49 -23.64
C GLY A 387 27.36 -9.33 -24.01
N MET A 388 26.04 -9.48 -23.91
CA MET A 388 25.11 -8.37 -24.11
C MET A 388 25.22 -7.39 -22.95
N LEU A 389 25.19 -6.09 -23.28
CA LEU A 389 25.34 -5.01 -22.30
C LEU A 389 23.99 -4.38 -21.94
N LEU A 390 23.72 -4.26 -20.65
CA LEU A 390 22.57 -3.56 -20.09
C LEU A 390 23.06 -2.34 -19.29
N PRO A 391 22.64 -1.11 -19.60
CA PRO A 391 23.06 0.07 -18.85
C PRO A 391 22.69 -0.08 -17.37
N LEU A 392 23.65 0.23 -16.49
CA LEU A 392 23.42 0.27 -15.05
C LEU A 392 23.21 1.72 -14.60
N VAL A 393 22.08 2.00 -13.97
CA VAL A 393 21.82 3.30 -13.36
C VAL A 393 22.60 3.38 -12.05
N VAL A 394 23.63 4.21 -12.02
CA VAL A 394 24.42 4.54 -10.83
C VAL A 394 24.30 6.03 -10.54
N LEU A 395 24.13 6.41 -9.27
CA LEU A 395 24.05 7.82 -8.87
C LEU A 395 25.44 8.46 -8.69
N THR A 396 26.46 7.65 -8.40
CA THR A 396 27.83 8.13 -8.21
C THR A 396 28.46 8.64 -9.51
N PRO A 397 29.19 9.78 -9.48
CA PRO A 397 29.86 10.34 -10.65
C PRO A 397 30.82 9.34 -11.31
N PRO A 398 30.84 9.29 -12.65
CA PRO A 398 31.58 8.27 -13.38
C PRO A 398 33.06 8.10 -13.01
N MET A 399 33.74 9.21 -12.70
CA MET A 399 35.18 9.22 -12.44
C MET A 399 35.60 8.46 -11.17
N ARG A 400 34.71 8.31 -10.17
CA ARG A 400 35.04 7.54 -8.96
C ARG A 400 35.08 6.04 -9.21
N PHE A 401 34.24 5.54 -10.11
CA PHE A 401 34.22 4.12 -10.47
C PHE A 401 35.42 3.71 -11.30
N GLN A 402 35.82 4.58 -12.24
CA GLN A 402 36.99 4.33 -13.07
C GLN A 402 38.25 4.17 -12.21
N ALA A 403 38.44 5.03 -11.20
CA ALA A 403 39.56 4.91 -10.26
C ALA A 403 39.55 3.59 -9.46
N VAL A 404 38.37 3.11 -9.02
CA VAL A 404 38.24 1.84 -8.30
C VAL A 404 38.44 0.63 -9.23
N ALA A 405 37.96 0.71 -10.48
CA ALA A 405 38.14 -0.33 -11.48
C ALA A 405 39.61 -0.43 -11.94
N GLU A 406 40.27 0.70 -12.18
CA GLU A 406 41.71 0.78 -12.48
C GLU A 406 42.54 0.26 -11.31
N ALA A 407 42.17 0.62 -10.06
CA ALA A 407 42.80 0.05 -8.87
C ALA A 407 42.58 -1.46 -8.76
N ARG A 408 41.38 -1.99 -9.05
CA ARG A 408 41.11 -3.44 -9.09
C ARG A 408 41.89 -4.14 -10.19
N SER A 409 42.03 -3.54 -11.37
CA SER A 409 42.82 -4.10 -12.47
C SER A 409 44.30 -4.14 -12.10
N ALA A 410 44.82 -3.08 -11.48
CA ALA A 410 46.18 -3.04 -10.95
C ALA A 410 46.39 -4.02 -9.77
N LEU A 411 45.36 -4.26 -8.96
CA LEU A 411 45.35 -5.24 -7.86
C LEU A 411 45.15 -6.68 -8.36
N ALA A 412 44.53 -6.91 -9.51
CA ALA A 412 44.40 -8.24 -10.11
C ALA A 412 45.75 -8.75 -10.64
N GLU A 413 46.66 -7.84 -10.99
CA GLU A 413 48.06 -8.16 -11.33
C GLU A 413 48.96 -8.40 -10.08
N ALA A 414 48.50 -8.05 -8.88
CA ALA A 414 49.24 -8.21 -7.63
C ALA A 414 48.44 -9.04 -6.61
N SER A 415 48.78 -10.33 -6.44
CA SER A 415 48.02 -11.29 -5.62
C SER A 415 47.68 -10.75 -4.22
N LEU A 416 46.43 -10.31 -4.05
CA LEU A 416 45.89 -9.81 -2.77
C LEU A 416 44.72 -10.68 -2.28
N LEU A 417 44.77 -11.97 -2.60
CA LEU A 417 43.79 -12.97 -2.16
C LEU A 417 43.92 -13.33 -0.66
N GLU A 418 44.98 -12.89 0.00
CA GLU A 418 45.23 -13.24 1.42
C GLU A 418 44.91 -12.12 2.43
N ARG A 419 44.55 -10.90 2.04
CA ARG A 419 44.46 -9.76 2.99
C ARG A 419 43.09 -9.09 3.14
N LEU A 420 42.03 -9.58 2.51
CA LEU A 420 40.69 -9.00 2.63
C LEU A 420 39.65 -9.89 3.32
N LEU A 421 40.03 -11.08 3.81
CA LEU A 421 39.09 -12.06 4.36
C LEU A 421 38.76 -11.89 5.86
N ASP A 422 39.24 -10.85 6.55
CA ASP A 422 39.08 -10.78 8.01
C ASP A 422 38.46 -9.48 8.55
N ARG A 423 37.54 -8.87 7.80
CA ARG A 423 36.67 -7.81 8.37
C ARG A 423 35.21 -8.10 8.09
N THR A 424 34.47 -8.25 9.18
CA THR A 424 33.02 -8.18 9.30
C THR A 424 32.43 -7.14 8.35
N PRO A 425 31.33 -7.42 7.61
CA PRO A 425 30.62 -6.38 6.88
C PRO A 425 29.65 -5.71 7.85
N GLU A 426 30.19 -4.99 8.83
CA GLU A 426 29.58 -3.69 9.10
C GLU A 426 30.10 -2.82 7.95
N LEU A 427 29.24 -2.52 6.97
CA LEU A 427 29.53 -1.50 5.97
C LEU A 427 30.05 -0.27 6.74
N PRO A 428 31.30 0.17 6.55
CA PRO A 428 31.79 1.35 7.23
C PRO A 428 30.83 2.48 6.89
N SER A 429 30.29 3.14 7.91
CA SER A 429 29.46 4.32 7.74
C SER A 429 30.22 5.33 6.86
N GLY A 430 29.80 5.51 5.62
CA GLY A 430 30.42 6.45 4.68
C GLY A 430 31.05 5.89 3.41
N VAL A 431 31.01 4.57 3.15
CA VAL A 431 31.32 4.05 1.80
C VAL A 431 30.10 4.26 0.90
N PRO A 432 30.22 4.97 -0.25
CA PRO A 432 29.11 5.08 -1.21
C PRO A 432 28.64 3.68 -1.62
N CYS A 433 27.33 3.43 -1.58
CA CYS A 433 26.75 2.10 -1.85
C CYS A 433 27.15 1.53 -3.21
N GLU A 434 27.53 2.39 -4.15
CA GLU A 434 28.01 1.98 -5.46
C GLU A 434 29.44 1.44 -5.48
N GLU A 435 30.27 1.78 -4.50
CA GLU A 435 31.58 1.17 -4.35
C GLU A 435 31.47 -0.27 -3.81
N ALA A 436 30.41 -0.57 -3.05
CA ALA A 436 30.09 -1.93 -2.63
C ALA A 436 29.70 -2.83 -3.83
N LEU A 437 29.04 -2.28 -4.86
CA LEU A 437 28.78 -2.99 -6.13
C LEU A 437 30.08 -3.48 -6.78
N LEU A 438 31.15 -2.70 -6.71
CA LEU A 438 32.46 -3.06 -7.28
C LEU A 438 33.34 -3.92 -6.36
N ARG A 439 33.15 -3.87 -5.04
CA ARG A 439 34.08 -4.51 -4.09
C ARG A 439 33.66 -5.90 -3.63
N HIS A 440 32.39 -6.27 -3.77
CA HIS A 440 31.87 -7.54 -3.26
C HIS A 440 31.39 -8.47 -4.38
N PRO A 441 31.65 -9.79 -4.27
CA PRO A 441 31.07 -10.77 -5.17
C PRO A 441 29.59 -10.98 -4.82
N TRP A 442 28.71 -10.32 -5.55
CA TRP A 442 27.27 -10.47 -5.38
C TRP A 442 26.77 -11.72 -6.09
N LEU A 443 25.91 -12.50 -5.42
CA LEU A 443 25.25 -13.67 -6.03
C LEU A 443 24.24 -13.23 -7.10
N ALA A 444 23.53 -12.13 -6.83
CA ALA A 444 22.58 -11.51 -7.74
C ALA A 444 22.28 -10.06 -7.31
N LEU A 445 21.75 -9.25 -8.22
CA LEU A 445 21.24 -7.90 -7.98
C LEU A 445 19.72 -7.89 -8.13
N PHE A 446 19.02 -7.33 -7.16
CA PHE A 446 17.59 -7.07 -7.28
C PHE A 446 17.37 -5.60 -7.63
N GLY A 447 16.45 -5.33 -8.56
CA GLY A 447 16.12 -3.98 -8.99
C GLY A 447 15.03 -3.94 -10.05
N TYR A 448 15.04 -2.86 -10.83
CA TYR A 448 14.02 -2.60 -11.84
C TYR A 448 14.63 -2.33 -13.20
N LEU A 449 14.07 -2.94 -14.24
CA LEU A 449 14.21 -2.41 -15.60
C LEU A 449 13.28 -1.21 -15.76
N GLU A 450 13.84 -0.12 -16.25
CA GLU A 450 13.14 1.13 -16.49
C GLU A 450 13.70 1.84 -17.74
N GLY A 451 13.02 2.91 -18.16
CA GLY A 451 13.41 3.70 -19.33
C GLY A 451 12.43 3.54 -20.48
N ASP A 452 12.14 4.67 -21.12
CA ASP A 452 11.17 4.75 -22.21
C ASP A 452 11.82 4.88 -23.60
N GLY A 453 13.13 5.12 -23.66
CA GLY A 453 13.91 5.19 -24.90
C GLY A 453 15.18 4.34 -24.85
N GLN A 454 15.93 4.43 -23.75
CA GLN A 454 17.04 3.53 -23.44
C GLN A 454 16.67 2.74 -22.19
N VAL A 455 16.55 1.41 -22.31
CA VAL A 455 16.28 0.54 -21.16
C VAL A 455 17.53 0.47 -20.30
N ALA A 456 17.38 0.67 -19.00
CA ALA A 456 18.44 0.57 -18.03
C ALA A 456 17.98 -0.23 -16.81
N PHE A 457 18.93 -0.82 -16.09
CA PHE A 457 18.69 -1.47 -14.82
C PHE A 457 19.04 -0.53 -13.68
N ARG A 458 18.06 -0.26 -12.82
CA ARG A 458 18.27 0.43 -11.56
C ARG A 458 18.33 -0.58 -10.42
N PRO A 459 19.51 -0.83 -9.83
CA PRO A 459 19.63 -1.73 -8.70
C PRO A 459 18.98 -1.12 -7.46
N VAL A 460 18.49 -1.99 -6.57
CA VAL A 460 17.87 -1.61 -5.28
C VAL A 460 18.60 -2.30 -4.14
N SER A 461 18.99 -3.55 -4.34
CA SER A 461 19.73 -4.34 -3.37
C SER A 461 20.58 -5.40 -4.07
N ALA A 462 21.49 -5.99 -3.31
CA ALA A 462 22.33 -7.07 -3.75
C ALA A 462 22.26 -8.26 -2.79
N LEU A 463 22.21 -9.46 -3.36
CA LEU A 463 22.15 -10.72 -2.64
C LEU A 463 23.58 -11.27 -2.44
N HIS A 464 23.88 -11.69 -1.22
CA HIS A 464 25.13 -12.32 -0.80
C HIS A 464 24.83 -13.55 0.07
N ASP A 465 25.81 -14.42 0.29
CA ASP A 465 25.66 -15.62 1.16
C ASP A 465 25.32 -15.28 2.63
N ARG A 466 25.61 -14.06 3.07
CA ARG A 466 25.36 -13.54 4.43
C ARG A 466 24.09 -12.73 4.50
N GLY A 467 23.46 -12.47 3.36
CA GLY A 467 22.15 -11.86 3.26
C GLY A 467 22.03 -10.79 2.20
N VAL A 468 21.06 -9.92 2.40
CA VAL A 468 20.65 -8.92 1.42
C VAL A 468 21.15 -7.56 1.86
N ALA A 469 21.99 -6.95 1.03
CA ALA A 469 22.52 -5.61 1.26
C ALA A 469 21.69 -4.60 0.46
N PRO A 470 21.08 -3.59 1.11
CA PRO A 470 20.47 -2.49 0.38
C PRO A 470 21.56 -1.71 -0.35
N LEU A 471 21.31 -1.39 -1.61
CA LEU A 471 22.12 -0.47 -2.37
C LEU A 471 21.42 0.89 -2.20
N VAL A 472 21.73 1.58 -1.10
CA VAL A 472 21.10 2.84 -0.74
C VAL A 472 21.53 3.90 -1.75
N PHE A 473 20.75 4.02 -2.82
CA PHE A 473 20.64 5.24 -3.58
C PHE A 473 19.80 6.17 -2.72
N THR A 474 20.31 7.36 -2.40
CA THR A 474 19.56 8.40 -1.71
C THR A 474 18.33 8.77 -2.54
N MET A 475 17.27 7.97 -2.45
CA MET A 475 15.97 8.27 -3.00
C MET A 475 15.30 9.25 -2.06
N GLN A 476 15.74 10.51 -2.10
CA GLN A 476 14.87 11.60 -1.69
C GLN A 476 13.67 11.58 -2.62
N TYR A 477 12.51 11.26 -2.05
CA TYR A 477 11.18 11.46 -2.62
C TYR A 477 10.95 10.87 -4.03
N ARG A 478 10.46 9.62 -4.08
CA ARG A 478 9.48 9.28 -5.13
C ARG A 478 8.26 10.16 -4.89
N GLY A 479 8.13 11.26 -5.63
CA GLY A 479 6.95 12.13 -5.59
C GLY A 479 5.74 11.42 -6.18
N TYR A 480 5.17 10.49 -5.41
CA TYR A 480 3.90 9.82 -5.70
C TYR A 480 2.72 10.78 -5.56
#